data_AF-A0A9P5GVZ0-F1
#
_entry.id   AF-A0A9P5GVZ0-F1
#
_cell.length_a   1.000
_cell.length_b   1.000
_cell.length_c   1.000
_cell.angle_alpha   90.00
_cell.angle_beta   90.00
_cell.angle_gamma   90.00
#
_symmetry.space_group_name_H-M   'P 1'
#
loop_
_entity.id
_entity.type
_entity.pdbx_description
1 polymer ?
#
loop_
_entity_poly.entity_id
_entity_poly.type
_entity_poly.pdbx_seq_one_letter_code
_entity_poly.pdbx_strand_id
1 'polypeptide(L)'
;MLFLSVSLLLWLCQAALAQYSSDDLMSFVTLPDIRAVKFNVQYENRDRVSPGYWFVAPYLHIGPDPPSTLYEQYQIGPHIYDSEG
;
A
#
# COMPACT_ATOMS: atom_id res chain seq x y z
N MET A 1 32.49 -33.63 21.92
CA MET A 1 31.05 -34.00 21.86
C MET A 1 30.17 -32.91 22.47
N LEU A 2 30.47 -32.41 23.68
CA LEU A 2 29.72 -31.33 24.35
C LEU A 2 29.56 -30.04 23.50
N PHE A 3 30.64 -29.58 22.86
CA PHE A 3 30.61 -28.38 22.01
C PHE A 3 29.72 -28.53 20.78
N LEU A 4 29.68 -29.73 20.20
CA LEU A 4 28.83 -30.07 19.05
C LEU A 4 27.35 -30.10 19.45
N SER A 5 27.04 -30.67 20.62
CA SER A 5 25.68 -30.68 21.15
C SER A 5 25.19 -29.29 21.57
N VAL A 6 26.07 -28.44 22.12
CA VAL A 6 25.74 -27.04 22.44
C VAL A 6 25.49 -26.22 21.17
N SER A 7 26.34 -26.38 20.15
CA SER A 7 26.17 -25.70 18.87
C SER A 7 24.90 -26.13 18.14
N LEU A 8 24.57 -27.42 18.18
CA LEU A 8 23.33 -27.96 17.62
C LEU A 8 22.10 -27.43 18.36
N LEU A 9 22.16 -27.37 19.70
CA LEU A 9 21.08 -26.82 20.52
C LEU A 9 20.86 -25.32 20.22
N LEU A 10 21.95 -24.55 20.13
CA LEU A 10 21.90 -23.14 19.74
C LEU A 10 21.27 -22.96 18.36
N TRP A 11 21.66 -23.78 17.37
CA TRP A 11 21.09 -23.72 16.03
C TRP A 11 19.59 -24.05 16.03
N LEU A 12 19.17 -25.07 16.78
CA LEU A 12 17.75 -25.44 16.93
C LEU A 12 16.95 -24.35 17.66
N CYS A 13 17.52 -23.70 18.68
CA CYS A 13 16.89 -22.57 19.36
C CYS A 13 16.72 -21.36 18.44
N GLN A 14 17.73 -21.03 17.62
CA GLN A 14 17.63 -19.94 16.64
C GLN A 14 16.57 -20.24 15.57
N ALA A 15 16.49 -21.49 15.10
CA ALA A 15 15.47 -21.90 14.14
C ALA A 15 14.05 -21.86 14.73
N ALA A 16 13.87 -22.21 16.01
CA ALA A 16 12.59 -22.15 16.69
C ALA A 16 12.14 -20.72 17.03
N LEU A 17 13.09 -19.82 17.32
CA LEU A 17 12.81 -18.40 17.60
C LEU A 17 12.62 -17.57 16.32
N ALA A 18 13.16 -18.01 15.18
CA ALA A 18 12.92 -17.42 13.88
C ALA A 18 11.54 -17.80 13.31
N GLN A 19 10.47 -17.53 14.08
CA GLN A 19 9.13 -17.46 13.50
C GLN A 19 9.04 -16.16 12.70
N TYR A 20 9.27 -16.27 11.39
CA TYR A 20 8.92 -15.23 10.45
C TYR A 20 7.40 -14.99 10.52
N SER A 21 6.99 -13.87 11.12
CA SER A 21 5.60 -13.41 11.09
C SER A 21 5.53 -12.22 10.14
N SER A 22 4.80 -12.38 9.03
CA SER A 22 4.50 -11.25 8.14
C SER A 22 3.30 -10.43 8.62
N ASP A 23 2.69 -10.80 9.75
CA ASP A 23 1.50 -10.11 10.27
C ASP A 23 1.82 -8.66 10.66
N ASP A 24 3.05 -8.38 11.09
CA ASP A 24 3.50 -7.02 11.44
C ASP A 24 3.79 -6.14 10.20
N LEU A 25 3.92 -6.75 9.02
CA LEU A 25 4.18 -6.02 7.77
C LEU A 25 2.92 -5.43 7.15
N MET A 26 1.73 -5.90 7.51
CA MET A 26 0.47 -5.58 6.82
C MET A 26 -0.67 -5.25 7.78
N SER A 27 -0.47 -4.22 8.60
CA SER A 27 -1.53 -3.57 9.36
C SER A 27 -2.32 -2.62 8.45
N PHE A 28 -3.52 -3.03 8.03
CA PHE A 28 -4.42 -2.19 7.25
C PHE A 28 -5.43 -1.50 8.18
N VAL A 29 -5.22 -0.21 8.43
CA VAL A 29 -6.19 0.64 9.13
C VAL A 29 -6.95 1.44 8.09
N THR A 30 -8.25 1.22 7.96
CA THR A 30 -9.10 2.10 7.17
C THR A 30 -9.26 3.43 7.89
N LEU A 31 -9.04 4.53 7.16
CA LEU A 31 -9.35 5.88 7.64
C LEU A 31 -10.69 6.31 7.02
N PRO A 32 -11.84 6.01 7.67
CA PRO A 32 -13.16 6.22 7.07
C PRO A 32 -13.46 7.68 6.76
N ASP A 33 -12.81 8.62 7.45
CA ASP A 33 -12.96 10.05 7.21
C ASP A 33 -12.10 10.56 6.04
N ILE A 34 -11.13 9.76 5.57
CA ILE A 34 -10.37 10.07 4.36
C ILE A 34 -11.16 9.54 3.16
N ARG A 35 -11.58 10.46 2.30
CA ARG A 35 -12.28 10.16 1.05
C ARG A 35 -11.49 10.68 -0.13
N ALA A 36 -11.71 10.06 -1.29
CA ALA A 36 -11.22 10.58 -2.56
C ALA A 36 -11.66 12.04 -2.75
N VAL A 37 -10.78 12.86 -3.32
CA VAL A 37 -11.12 14.25 -3.66
C VAL A 37 -12.20 14.22 -4.73
N LYS A 38 -13.36 14.85 -4.45
CA LYS A 38 -14.39 15.08 -5.48
C LYS A 38 -14.06 16.35 -6.24
N PHE A 39 -13.93 16.25 -7.56
CA PHE A 39 -13.69 17.43 -8.39
C PHE A 39 -14.99 18.24 -8.55
N ASN A 40 -14.89 19.56 -8.44
CA ASN A 40 -15.99 20.43 -8.79
C ASN A 40 -15.96 20.69 -10.30
N VAL A 41 -16.62 19.83 -11.07
CA VAL A 41 -16.64 19.90 -12.54
C VAL A 41 -17.75 20.86 -13.00
N GLN A 42 -17.37 21.86 -13.78
CA GLN A 42 -18.31 22.79 -14.43
C GLN A 42 -18.39 22.50 -15.92
N TYR A 43 -19.62 22.42 -16.43
CA TYR A 43 -19.88 22.17 -17.84
C TYR A 43 -20.41 23.42 -18.54
N GLU A 44 -19.76 23.82 -19.64
CA GLU A 44 -20.27 24.84 -20.56
C GLU A 44 -21.24 24.24 -21.59
N ASN A 45 -20.97 23.01 -22.07
CA ASN A 45 -21.86 22.28 -22.97
C ASN A 45 -21.72 20.76 -22.75
N ARG A 46 -22.72 20.16 -22.09
CA ARG A 46 -22.67 18.77 -21.63
C ARG A 46 -22.82 17.75 -22.76
N ASP A 47 -23.54 18.10 -23.83
CA ASP A 47 -23.77 17.20 -24.97
C ASP A 47 -22.52 16.99 -25.83
N ARG A 48 -21.49 17.82 -25.65
CA ARG A 48 -20.22 17.75 -26.36
C ARG A 48 -19.12 17.02 -25.57
N VAL A 49 -19.43 16.52 -24.38
CA VAL A 49 -18.49 15.80 -23.52
C VAL A 49 -18.28 14.39 -24.08
N SER A 50 -17.02 14.00 -24.27
CA SER A 50 -16.70 12.61 -24.62
C SER A 50 -16.95 11.70 -23.43
N PRO A 51 -17.61 10.53 -23.60
CA PRO A 51 -17.79 9.58 -22.52
C PRO A 51 -16.44 9.01 -22.07
N GLY A 52 -16.29 8.72 -20.77
CA GLY A 52 -15.09 8.07 -20.26
C GLY A 52 -14.92 8.20 -18.75
N TYR A 53 -13.83 7.60 -18.27
CA TYR A 53 -13.38 7.68 -16.88
C TYR A 53 -11.94 8.16 -16.84
N TRP A 54 -11.57 8.87 -15.79
CA TRP A 54 -10.19 9.25 -15.51
C TRP A 54 -9.63 8.39 -14.39
N PHE A 55 -8.55 7.68 -14.69
CA PHE A 55 -7.77 6.93 -13.71
C PHE A 55 -6.65 7.84 -13.18
N VAL A 56 -6.68 8.14 -11.89
CA VAL A 56 -5.66 8.96 -11.24
C VAL A 56 -4.96 8.11 -10.19
N ALA A 57 -3.71 7.77 -10.45
CA ALA A 57 -2.85 7.14 -9.46
C ALA A 57 -2.28 8.24 -8.52
N PRO A 58 -2.17 7.96 -7.21
CA PRO A 58 -1.68 8.93 -6.23
C PRO A 58 -0.16 9.11 -6.25
N TYR A 59 0.55 8.32 -7.05
CA TYR A 59 1.98 8.43 -7.15
C TYR A 59 2.36 9.64 -8.02
N LEU A 60 3.28 10.46 -7.50
CA LEU A 60 3.92 11.57 -8.24
C LEU A 60 4.58 11.10 -9.54
N HIS A 61 4.85 9.80 -9.65
CA HIS A 61 5.48 9.11 -10.75
C HIS A 61 4.76 7.78 -11.00
N ILE A 62 4.73 7.30 -12.23
CA ILE A 62 3.95 6.10 -12.62
C ILE A 62 4.52 4.79 -12.01
N GLY A 63 5.79 4.80 -11.63
CA GLY A 63 6.45 3.65 -11.02
C GLY A 63 6.20 3.58 -9.51
N PRO A 64 6.31 2.37 -8.90
CA PRO A 64 6.40 2.27 -7.45
C PRO A 64 7.73 2.90 -6.98
N ASP A 65 7.69 3.54 -5.80
CA ASP A 65 8.91 3.93 -5.11
C ASP A 65 9.79 2.69 -4.82
N PRO A 66 11.12 2.81 -4.83
CA PRO A 66 12.01 1.71 -4.46
C PRO A 66 11.69 1.21 -3.04
N PRO A 67 11.82 -0.10 -2.77
CA PRO A 67 11.56 -0.64 -1.44
C PRO A 67 12.37 0.11 -0.38
N SER A 68 11.69 0.62 0.65
CA SER A 68 12.31 1.33 1.76
C SER A 68 12.07 0.62 3.09
N THR A 69 12.95 0.85 4.06
CA THR A 69 12.74 0.42 5.45
C THR A 69 12.02 1.49 6.27
N LEU A 70 11.58 2.58 5.64
CA LEU A 70 10.88 3.66 6.30
C LEU A 70 9.40 3.29 6.40
N TYR A 71 8.78 3.70 7.50
CA TYR A 71 7.35 3.57 7.67
C TYR A 71 6.62 4.48 6.68
N GLU A 72 5.79 3.88 5.82
CA GLU A 72 4.92 4.61 4.90
C GLU A 72 3.52 4.71 5.49
N GLN A 73 3.09 5.94 5.77
CA GLN A 73 1.76 6.22 6.27
C GLN A 73 0.76 6.33 5.12
N TYR A 74 -0.41 5.73 5.31
CA TYR A 74 -1.65 6.06 4.58
C TYR A 74 -1.51 6.04 3.06
N GLN A 75 -1.21 4.86 2.50
CA GLN A 75 -1.30 4.65 1.05
C GLN A 75 -2.76 4.80 0.61
N ILE A 76 -3.07 5.95 0.01
CA ILE A 76 -4.31 6.12 -0.72
C ILE A 76 -4.15 5.34 -2.02
N GLY A 77 -5.13 4.52 -2.39
CA GLY A 77 -5.09 3.76 -3.65
C GLY A 77 -5.38 4.64 -4.87
N PRO A 78 -5.27 4.09 -6.09
CA PRO A 78 -5.75 4.78 -7.28
C PRO A 78 -7.25 5.11 -7.19
N HIS A 79 -7.62 6.26 -7.72
CA HIS A 79 -9.01 6.70 -7.82
C HIS A 79 -9.46 6.66 -9.27
N ILE A 80 -10.75 6.37 -9.47
CA ILE A 80 -11.42 6.43 -10.76
C ILE A 80 -12.54 7.45 -10.64
N TYR A 81 -12.50 8.45 -11.51
CA TYR A 81 -13.49 9.51 -11.58
C TYR A 81 -14.33 9.35 -12.85
N ASP A 82 -15.63 9.63 -12.72
CA ASP A 82 -16.51 9.75 -13.88
C ASP A 82 -16.54 11.22 -14.35
N SER A 83 -17.49 11.57 -15.21
CA SER A 83 -17.59 12.93 -15.72
C SER A 83 -17.96 13.95 -14.63
N GLU A 84 -18.51 13.52 -13.49
CA GLU A 84 -18.95 14.35 -12.37
C GLU A 84 -17.90 14.50 -11.25
N GLY A 85 -16.69 13.98 -11.45
CA GLY A 85 -15.60 13.99 -10.46
C GLY A 85 -15.76 12.87 -9.44
#